data_AF-A0A350JLZ5-F1
#
_entry.id   AF-A0A350JLZ5-F1
#
_cell.length_a   1.000
_cell.length_b   1.000
_cell.length_c   1.000
_cell.angle_alpha   90.00
_cell.angle_beta   90.00
_cell.angle_gamma   90.00
#
_symmetry.space_group_name_H-M   'P 1'
#
loop_
_entity.id
_entity.type
_entity.pdbx_description
1 polymer ?
#
loop_
_entity_poly.entity_id
_entity_poly.type
_entity_poly.pdbx_seq_one_letter_code
_entity_poly.pdbx_strand_id
1 'polypeptide(L)'
;MECEVFRLDNGLRIAFHEDRSIHTIHCGFMINAGSRDETQDEHGLAHLIEHGLFKGTEKRKAFHVLSRLDSVGGEINAYTTKEETCIYASALKEHFLRAAELTMDIVFAASFPQKELNKEVGVIKDEINGYKDAPDEMLMDEFEERLFPGHALGRNILGTEKGVSNLQRDQLLNFVERMYSTDEIVFACVGNISKKRFLTFCENALSKIPMRKRLNSTRGLPSTDSFDVELKKTVHQTHTIIGGTTVGMNHDDSKSMTLLNNVLGGPALNSQLNLNIRERFGYCYYIESGYTAYSDIGLFQVYFGTDPQHQQKILKLVRKEMDKLSSGKMSDRALNASKKQLLGQIALGQEQRSSLMISIAKSLLHFNKVDAYSQLDEKVMSITAESLRETAEFVFAPSNMSRLAYIP
;
A
#
# COMPACT_ATOMS: atom_id res chain seq x y z
N MET A 1 17.87 -7.65 -14.58
CA MET A 1 16.77 -6.84 -15.13
C MET A 1 17.23 -5.41 -15.11
N GLU A 2 17.43 -4.80 -16.26
CA GLU A 2 17.79 -3.37 -16.31
C GLU A 2 16.49 -2.58 -16.52
N CYS A 3 16.15 -1.77 -15.52
CA CYS A 3 15.10 -0.77 -15.62
C CYS A 3 15.78 0.56 -15.94
N GLU A 4 15.34 1.21 -17.01
CA GLU A 4 15.80 2.54 -17.37
C GLU A 4 15.03 3.58 -16.58
N VAL A 5 15.75 4.49 -15.93
CA VAL A 5 15.18 5.59 -15.15
C VAL A 5 15.72 6.90 -15.67
N PHE A 6 14.83 7.85 -15.93
CA PHE A 6 15.19 9.21 -16.31
C PHE A 6 14.13 10.21 -15.84
N ARG A 7 14.46 11.50 -15.92
CA ARG A 7 13.57 12.60 -15.52
C ARG A 7 13.34 13.53 -16.70
N LEU A 8 12.10 13.93 -16.92
CA LEU A 8 11.73 14.95 -17.91
C LEU A 8 11.96 16.36 -17.33
N ASP A 9 12.07 17.37 -18.21
CA ASP A 9 12.29 18.77 -17.81
C ASP A 9 11.18 19.33 -16.92
N ASN A 10 9.95 18.81 -17.06
CA ASN A 10 8.82 19.17 -16.22
C ASN A 10 8.84 18.48 -14.83
N GLY A 11 9.90 17.75 -14.50
CA GLY A 11 10.10 17.11 -13.21
C GLY A 11 9.59 15.68 -13.11
N LEU A 12 8.77 15.21 -14.06
CA LEU A 12 8.18 13.87 -14.07
C LEU A 12 9.27 12.79 -14.14
N ARG A 13 9.20 11.84 -13.22
CA ARG A 13 10.13 10.70 -13.16
C ARG A 13 9.58 9.55 -14.00
N ILE A 14 10.44 8.95 -14.81
CA ILE A 14 10.06 7.89 -15.75
C ILE A 14 10.84 6.62 -15.43
N ALA A 15 10.13 5.50 -15.41
CA ALA A 15 10.71 4.16 -15.31
C ALA A 15 10.25 3.28 -16.48
N PHE A 16 11.19 2.60 -17.12
CA PHE A 16 10.90 1.75 -18.26
C PHE A 16 11.62 0.40 -18.17
N HIS A 17 10.90 -0.69 -18.40
CA HIS A 17 11.48 -2.02 -18.52
C HIS A 17 10.92 -2.73 -19.76
N GLU A 18 11.79 -2.96 -20.74
CA GLU A 18 11.46 -3.71 -21.94
C GLU A 18 11.48 -5.22 -21.64
N ASP A 19 10.32 -5.88 -21.72
CA ASP A 19 10.18 -7.33 -21.60
C ASP A 19 9.60 -7.90 -22.90
N ARG A 20 10.47 -8.47 -23.74
CA ARG A 20 10.09 -9.07 -25.02
C ARG A 20 9.47 -10.46 -24.90
N SER A 21 9.49 -11.06 -23.71
CA SER A 21 8.96 -12.42 -23.47
C SER A 21 7.43 -12.48 -23.41
N ILE A 22 6.77 -11.32 -23.25
CA ILE A 22 5.32 -11.20 -23.12
C ILE A 22 4.68 -10.55 -24.35
N HIS A 23 3.36 -10.65 -24.47
CA HIS A 23 2.58 -9.98 -25.52
C HIS A 23 1.85 -8.72 -25.03
N THR A 24 2.00 -8.40 -23.74
CA THR A 24 1.30 -7.32 -23.06
C THR A 24 2.21 -6.14 -22.78
N ILE A 25 1.59 -5.02 -22.40
CA ILE A 25 2.19 -3.86 -21.76
C ILE A 25 1.42 -3.59 -20.48
N HIS A 26 2.13 -3.07 -19.48
CA HIS A 26 1.59 -2.60 -18.22
C HIS A 26 2.18 -1.22 -17.99
N CYS A 27 1.35 -0.20 -17.84
CA CYS A 27 1.82 1.16 -17.62
C CYS A 27 0.90 1.92 -16.68
N GLY A 28 1.44 2.89 -15.97
CA GLY A 28 0.67 3.62 -14.98
C GLY A 28 1.43 4.77 -14.34
N PHE A 29 0.69 5.55 -13.58
CA PHE A 29 1.19 6.62 -12.76
C PHE A 29 1.09 6.23 -11.30
N MET A 30 2.17 6.49 -10.56
CA MET A 30 2.20 6.45 -9.11
C MET A 30 2.35 7.87 -8.60
N ILE A 31 1.43 8.32 -7.77
CA ILE A 31 1.38 9.67 -7.20
C ILE A 31 1.68 9.57 -5.71
N ASN A 32 2.60 10.41 -5.21
CA ASN A 32 2.93 10.51 -3.78
C ASN A 32 1.88 11.34 -3.01
N ALA A 33 0.64 10.89 -3.06
CA ALA A 33 -0.50 11.49 -2.37
C ALA A 33 -1.50 10.40 -1.98
N GLY A 34 -1.98 10.44 -0.75
CA GLY A 34 -3.03 9.54 -0.25
C GLY A 34 -3.85 10.20 0.87
N SER A 35 -4.60 9.40 1.62
CA SER A 35 -5.50 9.94 2.67
C SER A 35 -4.77 10.62 3.84
N ARG A 36 -3.48 10.34 4.06
CA ARG A 36 -2.64 11.06 5.04
C ARG A 36 -2.42 12.51 4.67
N ASP A 37 -2.57 12.87 3.39
CA ASP A 37 -2.35 14.22 2.89
C ASP A 37 -3.63 15.09 2.88
N GLU A 38 -4.74 14.54 3.39
CA GLU A 38 -6.01 15.23 3.61
C GLU A 38 -5.94 16.20 4.79
N THR A 39 -6.57 17.36 4.65
CA THR A 39 -6.85 18.25 5.78
C THR A 39 -7.99 17.70 6.65
N GLN A 40 -8.31 18.37 7.77
CA GLN A 40 -9.36 17.91 8.69
C GLN A 40 -10.76 17.83 8.06
N ASP A 41 -11.06 18.72 7.10
CA ASP A 41 -12.36 18.78 6.42
C ASP A 41 -12.40 18.02 5.09
N GLU A 42 -11.35 17.23 4.80
CA GLU A 42 -11.18 16.47 3.56
C GLU A 42 -11.23 14.94 3.80
N HIS A 43 -11.78 14.47 4.93
CA HIS A 43 -11.75 13.06 5.29
C HIS A 43 -12.51 12.18 4.27
N GLY A 44 -11.77 11.32 3.55
CA GLY A 44 -12.27 10.47 2.46
C GLY A 44 -12.13 11.07 1.06
N LEU A 45 -11.48 12.22 0.94
CA LEU A 45 -11.30 12.93 -0.32
C LEU A 45 -10.37 12.18 -1.28
N ALA A 46 -9.28 11.59 -0.81
CA ALA A 46 -8.35 10.85 -1.65
C ALA A 46 -9.05 9.66 -2.34
N HIS A 47 -9.88 8.95 -1.59
CA HIS A 47 -10.68 7.85 -2.10
C HIS A 47 -11.77 8.31 -3.07
N LEU A 48 -12.47 9.41 -2.76
CA LEU A 48 -13.43 10.00 -3.71
C LEU A 48 -12.75 10.49 -5.00
N ILE A 49 -11.51 10.99 -4.93
CA ILE A 49 -10.71 11.34 -6.11
C ILE A 49 -10.43 10.09 -6.93
N GLU A 50 -9.99 8.99 -6.32
CA GLU A 50 -9.78 7.72 -7.00
C GLU A 50 -11.00 7.30 -7.84
N HIS A 51 -12.19 7.30 -7.23
CA HIS A 51 -13.45 7.05 -7.94
C HIS A 51 -13.71 8.07 -9.05
N GLY A 52 -13.53 9.35 -8.73
CA GLY A 52 -13.81 10.48 -9.61
C GLY A 52 -12.94 10.55 -10.86
N LEU A 53 -11.69 10.06 -10.78
CA LEU A 53 -10.72 10.04 -11.88
C LEU A 53 -11.26 9.29 -13.11
N PHE A 54 -12.10 8.26 -12.91
CA PHE A 54 -12.68 7.48 -14.00
C PHE A 54 -13.96 8.08 -14.61
N LYS A 55 -14.52 9.14 -14.01
CA LYS A 55 -15.87 9.64 -14.36
C LYS A 55 -15.87 10.71 -15.44
N GLY A 56 -14.70 11.17 -15.87
CA GLY A 56 -14.57 12.03 -17.03
C GLY A 56 -13.28 12.82 -17.04
N THR A 57 -12.83 13.10 -18.25
CA THR A 57 -11.70 13.99 -18.53
C THR A 57 -12.16 15.13 -19.44
N GLU A 58 -11.29 16.10 -19.71
CA GLU A 58 -11.57 17.16 -20.70
C GLU A 58 -11.95 16.60 -22.08
N LYS A 59 -11.37 15.45 -22.46
CA LYS A 59 -11.55 14.83 -23.78
C LYS A 59 -12.61 13.72 -23.79
N ARG A 60 -12.98 13.16 -22.62
CA ARG A 60 -13.75 11.90 -22.54
C ARG A 60 -14.82 11.95 -21.44
N LYS A 61 -16.00 11.44 -21.74
CA LYS A 61 -17.05 11.16 -20.73
C LYS A 61 -16.74 9.83 -20.03
N ALA A 62 -17.32 9.58 -18.85
CA ALA A 62 -17.17 8.34 -18.08
C ALA A 62 -17.19 7.07 -18.94
N PHE A 63 -18.24 6.89 -19.77
CA PHE A 63 -18.37 5.72 -20.65
C PHE A 63 -17.18 5.57 -21.62
N HIS A 64 -16.69 6.67 -22.18
CA HIS A 64 -15.52 6.63 -23.06
C HIS A 64 -14.23 6.29 -22.30
N VAL A 65 -14.11 6.64 -21.02
CA VAL A 65 -12.97 6.26 -20.18
C VAL A 65 -12.99 4.75 -19.95
N LEU A 66 -14.11 4.24 -19.43
CA LEU A 66 -14.28 2.83 -19.07
C LEU A 66 -14.14 1.91 -20.31
N SER A 67 -14.88 2.18 -21.38
CA SER A 67 -14.87 1.29 -22.56
C SER A 67 -13.62 1.42 -23.44
N ARG A 68 -12.72 2.37 -23.17
CA ARG A 68 -11.56 2.59 -24.03
C ARG A 68 -10.64 1.38 -24.04
N LEU A 69 -10.35 0.74 -22.90
CA LEU A 69 -9.48 -0.44 -22.91
C LEU A 69 -10.26 -1.75 -23.03
N ASP A 70 -11.47 -1.83 -22.48
CA ASP A 70 -12.32 -3.03 -22.59
C ASP A 70 -12.56 -3.45 -24.05
N SER A 71 -12.77 -2.47 -24.94
CA SER A 71 -13.00 -2.74 -26.38
C SER A 71 -11.81 -3.36 -27.12
N VAL A 72 -10.65 -3.47 -26.46
CA VAL A 72 -9.46 -4.16 -26.99
C VAL A 72 -8.91 -5.22 -26.02
N GLY A 73 -9.73 -5.66 -25.05
CA GLY A 73 -9.34 -6.65 -24.05
C GLY A 73 -8.26 -6.16 -23.08
N GLY A 74 -8.10 -4.85 -22.93
CA GLY A 74 -7.27 -4.26 -21.87
C GLY A 74 -8.10 -3.96 -20.63
N GLU A 75 -7.41 -3.72 -19.52
CA GLU A 75 -7.99 -3.34 -18.23
C GLU A 75 -7.37 -2.03 -17.75
N ILE A 76 -8.12 -1.31 -16.93
CA ILE A 76 -7.63 -0.16 -16.18
C ILE A 76 -8.09 -0.29 -14.74
N ASN A 77 -7.24 0.11 -13.81
CA ASN A 77 -7.57 0.10 -12.40
C ASN A 77 -6.86 1.23 -11.66
N ALA A 78 -7.31 1.50 -10.44
CA ALA A 78 -6.62 2.36 -9.50
C ALA A 78 -6.70 1.76 -8.08
N TYR A 79 -5.88 2.32 -7.19
CA TYR A 79 -6.07 2.19 -5.76
C TYR A 79 -5.46 3.40 -5.06
N THR A 80 -6.01 3.75 -3.91
CA THR A 80 -5.43 4.72 -2.99
C THR A 80 -5.01 4.05 -1.69
N THR A 81 -3.94 4.56 -1.09
CA THR A 81 -3.47 4.19 0.25
C THR A 81 -3.41 5.44 1.13
N LYS A 82 -2.83 5.32 2.33
CA LYS A 82 -2.54 6.46 3.19
C LYS A 82 -1.58 7.46 2.52
N GLU A 83 -0.66 7.01 1.66
CA GLU A 83 0.42 7.88 1.15
C GLU A 83 0.57 7.90 -0.37
N GLU A 84 -0.17 7.05 -1.08
CA GLU A 84 0.01 6.81 -2.52
C GLU A 84 -1.34 6.67 -3.22
N THR A 85 -1.40 7.14 -4.46
CA THR A 85 -2.49 6.82 -5.39
C THR A 85 -1.88 6.25 -6.66
N CYS A 86 -2.36 5.09 -7.12
CA CYS A 86 -1.87 4.45 -8.34
C CYS A 86 -2.98 4.35 -9.37
N ILE A 87 -2.70 4.71 -10.62
CA ILE A 87 -3.59 4.51 -11.76
C ILE A 87 -2.80 3.75 -12.80
N TYR A 88 -3.28 2.57 -13.20
CA TYR A 88 -2.54 1.71 -14.10
C TYR A 88 -3.45 0.96 -15.07
N ALA A 89 -2.86 0.54 -16.18
CA ALA A 89 -3.52 -0.18 -17.25
C ALA A 89 -2.67 -1.33 -17.75
N SER A 90 -3.34 -2.42 -18.12
CA SER A 90 -2.74 -3.56 -18.83
C SER A 90 -3.42 -3.71 -20.18
N ALA A 91 -2.66 -3.95 -21.25
CA ALA A 91 -3.22 -4.20 -22.58
C ALA A 91 -2.26 -5.02 -23.44
N LEU A 92 -2.70 -5.44 -24.62
CA LEU A 92 -1.81 -5.96 -25.66
C LEU A 92 -0.84 -4.86 -26.15
N LYS A 93 0.37 -5.25 -26.55
CA LYS A 93 1.44 -4.30 -26.93
C LYS A 93 1.09 -3.34 -28.07
N GLU A 94 0.19 -3.74 -28.96
CA GLU A 94 -0.32 -2.93 -30.06
C GLU A 94 -1.03 -1.68 -29.50
N HIS A 95 -1.65 -1.82 -28.34
CA HIS A 95 -2.47 -0.80 -27.65
C HIS A 95 -1.73 0.03 -26.60
N PHE A 96 -0.39 -0.01 -26.58
CA PHE A 96 0.41 0.84 -25.67
C PHE A 96 -0.03 2.31 -25.66
N LEU A 97 -0.07 2.97 -26.82
CA LEU A 97 -0.45 4.39 -26.89
C LEU A 97 -1.86 4.62 -26.34
N ARG A 98 -2.77 3.69 -26.61
CA ARG A 98 -4.15 3.75 -26.13
C ARG A 98 -4.25 3.67 -24.60
N ALA A 99 -3.43 2.83 -23.97
CA ALA A 99 -3.37 2.71 -22.52
C ALA A 99 -2.66 3.90 -21.88
N ALA A 100 -1.50 4.28 -22.39
CA ALA A 100 -0.68 5.37 -21.84
C ALA A 100 -1.34 6.75 -21.99
N GLU A 101 -2.00 7.03 -23.12
CA GLU A 101 -2.79 8.26 -23.28
C GLU A 101 -4.00 8.31 -22.34
N LEU A 102 -4.65 7.16 -22.12
CA LEU A 102 -5.82 7.09 -21.24
C LEU A 102 -5.43 7.35 -19.79
N THR A 103 -4.40 6.68 -19.28
CA THR A 103 -3.91 6.90 -17.91
C THR A 103 -3.40 8.33 -17.73
N MET A 104 -2.73 8.90 -18.74
CA MET A 104 -2.29 10.31 -18.71
C MET A 104 -3.47 11.27 -18.66
N ASP A 105 -4.48 11.10 -19.52
CA ASP A 105 -5.65 11.98 -19.52
C ASP A 105 -6.48 11.85 -18.22
N ILE A 106 -6.53 10.66 -17.60
CA ILE A 106 -7.17 10.45 -16.31
C ILE A 106 -6.44 11.24 -15.22
N VAL A 107 -5.12 11.12 -15.13
CA VAL A 107 -4.33 11.75 -14.05
C VAL A 107 -4.28 13.26 -14.18
N PHE A 108 -4.09 13.79 -15.39
CA PHE A 108 -3.79 15.21 -15.60
C PHE A 108 -4.94 16.03 -16.16
N ALA A 109 -6.02 15.40 -16.63
CA ALA A 109 -7.15 16.10 -17.25
C ALA A 109 -8.53 15.63 -16.75
N ALA A 110 -8.60 15.01 -15.56
CA ALA A 110 -9.87 14.67 -14.92
C ALA A 110 -10.71 15.93 -14.65
N SER A 111 -12.00 15.88 -15.01
CA SER A 111 -12.90 17.03 -14.93
C SER A 111 -13.86 16.98 -13.74
N PHE A 112 -13.93 15.84 -13.05
CA PHE A 112 -14.80 15.55 -11.92
C PHE A 112 -16.25 16.06 -12.12
N PRO A 113 -17.02 15.53 -13.10
CA PRO A 113 -18.36 16.05 -13.38
C PRO A 113 -19.28 15.89 -12.18
N GLN A 114 -19.90 16.99 -11.72
CA GLN A 114 -20.72 17.00 -10.48
C GLN A 114 -21.81 15.92 -10.47
N LYS A 115 -22.47 15.68 -11.62
CA LYS A 115 -23.49 14.64 -11.75
C LYS A 115 -22.96 13.24 -11.47
N GLU A 116 -21.72 12.95 -11.86
CA GLU A 116 -21.10 11.65 -11.60
C GLU A 116 -20.58 11.56 -10.17
N LEU A 117 -19.98 12.64 -9.63
CA LEU A 117 -19.58 12.69 -8.21
C LEU A 117 -20.75 12.40 -7.27
N ASN A 118 -21.93 12.97 -7.53
CA ASN A 118 -23.12 12.70 -6.72
C ASN A 118 -23.52 11.22 -6.70
N LYS A 119 -23.23 10.47 -7.76
CA LYS A 119 -23.46 9.01 -7.80
C LYS A 119 -22.39 8.27 -7.02
N GLU A 120 -21.12 8.64 -7.19
CA GLU A 120 -20.00 8.00 -6.49
C GLU A 120 -20.08 8.18 -4.98
N VAL A 121 -20.57 9.32 -4.49
CA VAL A 121 -20.88 9.52 -3.06
C VAL A 121 -21.86 8.47 -2.54
N GLY A 122 -22.84 8.04 -3.35
CA GLY A 122 -23.75 6.95 -3.00
C GLY A 122 -23.03 5.60 -2.93
N VAL A 123 -22.21 5.29 -3.95
CA VAL A 123 -21.43 4.05 -4.02
C VAL A 123 -20.47 3.92 -2.83
N ILE A 124 -19.76 4.99 -2.49
CA ILE A 124 -18.82 5.01 -1.36
C ILE A 124 -19.55 4.85 -0.02
N LYS A 125 -20.78 5.36 0.12
CA LYS A 125 -21.58 5.10 1.33
C LYS A 125 -21.96 3.63 1.46
N ASP A 126 -22.32 2.98 0.35
CA ASP A 126 -22.63 1.55 0.35
C ASP A 126 -21.38 0.74 0.72
N GLU A 127 -20.21 1.13 0.22
CA GLU A 127 -18.93 0.53 0.60
C GLU A 127 -18.60 0.73 2.08
N ILE A 128 -18.69 1.96 2.61
CA ILE A 128 -18.50 2.24 4.05
C ILE A 128 -19.44 1.39 4.90
N ASN A 129 -20.68 1.16 4.45
CA ASN A 129 -21.61 0.29 5.17
C ASN A 129 -21.23 -1.19 5.06
N GLY A 130 -20.78 -1.66 3.90
CA GLY A 130 -20.27 -3.03 3.74
C GLY A 130 -19.09 -3.32 4.67
N TYR A 131 -18.18 -2.36 4.86
CA TYR A 131 -17.07 -2.47 5.80
C TYR A 131 -17.53 -2.63 7.26
N LYS A 132 -18.71 -2.09 7.64
CA LYS A 132 -19.26 -2.27 9.00
C LYS A 132 -19.73 -3.70 9.28
N ASP A 133 -19.87 -4.51 8.25
CA ASP A 133 -20.24 -5.93 8.36
C ASP A 133 -19.01 -6.86 8.39
N ALA A 134 -17.79 -6.31 8.34
CA ALA A 134 -16.51 -7.02 8.39
C ALA A 134 -15.77 -6.70 9.71
N PRO A 135 -15.96 -7.48 10.80
CA PRO A 135 -15.41 -7.16 12.12
C PRO A 135 -13.89 -7.03 12.18
N ASP A 136 -13.19 -7.78 11.33
CA ASP A 136 -11.73 -7.80 11.23
C ASP A 136 -11.17 -6.53 10.58
N GLU A 137 -11.78 -6.05 9.50
CA GLU A 137 -11.42 -4.78 8.87
C GLU A 137 -11.75 -3.59 9.78
N MET A 138 -12.95 -3.57 10.38
CA MET A 138 -13.33 -2.57 11.38
C MET A 138 -12.37 -2.52 12.57
N LEU A 139 -11.87 -3.68 13.00
CA LEU A 139 -10.93 -3.77 14.12
C LEU A 139 -9.58 -3.14 13.75
N MET A 140 -9.09 -3.34 12.52
CA MET A 140 -7.87 -2.69 12.03
C MET A 140 -8.00 -1.18 12.00
N ASP A 141 -9.10 -0.66 11.44
CA ASP A 141 -9.31 0.79 11.39
C ASP A 141 -9.44 1.42 12.78
N GLU A 142 -10.22 0.81 13.68
CA GLU A 142 -10.36 1.31 15.05
C GLU A 142 -9.03 1.20 15.83
N PHE A 143 -8.18 0.20 15.50
CA PHE A 143 -6.84 0.08 16.05
C PHE A 143 -5.92 1.21 15.57
N GLU A 144 -5.89 1.51 14.27
CA GLU A 144 -5.12 2.62 13.70
C GLU A 144 -5.59 3.98 14.24
N GLU A 145 -6.89 4.21 14.35
CA GLU A 145 -7.47 5.44 14.89
C GLU A 145 -7.02 5.70 16.34
N ARG A 146 -7.01 4.65 17.16
CA ARG A 146 -6.54 4.71 18.55
C ARG A 146 -5.03 4.86 18.66
N LEU A 147 -4.27 4.26 17.75
CA LEU A 147 -2.82 4.35 17.73
C LEU A 147 -2.32 5.72 17.28
N PHE A 148 -3.08 6.39 16.41
CA PHE A 148 -2.74 7.69 15.84
C PHE A 148 -3.82 8.75 16.12
N PRO A 149 -4.09 9.06 17.41
CA PRO A 149 -5.21 9.90 17.79
C PRO A 149 -5.10 11.31 17.17
N GLY A 150 -6.13 11.72 16.44
CA GLY A 150 -6.19 13.04 15.80
C GLY A 150 -5.26 13.23 14.60
N HIS A 151 -4.45 12.24 14.24
CA HIS A 151 -3.53 12.30 13.12
C HIS A 151 -4.12 11.66 11.86
N ALA A 152 -3.74 12.14 10.67
CA ALA A 152 -4.30 11.66 9.40
C ALA A 152 -4.01 10.17 9.12
N LEU A 153 -2.92 9.61 9.68
CA LEU A 153 -2.64 8.18 9.60
C LEU A 153 -3.73 7.31 10.25
N GLY A 154 -4.35 7.76 11.34
CA GLY A 154 -5.40 7.01 12.03
C GLY A 154 -6.76 7.10 11.35
N ARG A 155 -6.90 7.91 10.30
CA ARG A 155 -8.17 8.10 9.59
C ARG A 155 -8.38 6.99 8.57
N ASN A 156 -9.53 6.32 8.60
CA ASN A 156 -9.91 5.37 7.55
C ASN A 156 -9.91 6.09 6.18
N ILE A 157 -9.35 5.41 5.18
CA ILE A 157 -9.19 5.88 3.79
C ILE A 157 -10.54 6.24 3.13
N LEU A 158 -11.58 5.48 3.41
CA LEU A 158 -12.93 5.67 2.87
C LEU A 158 -13.60 6.96 3.36
N GLY A 159 -13.12 7.52 4.47
CA GLY A 159 -13.77 8.64 5.12
C GLY A 159 -14.86 8.23 6.10
N THR A 160 -15.76 9.17 6.37
CA THR A 160 -17.02 8.90 7.06
C THR A 160 -18.18 9.23 6.13
N GLU A 161 -19.35 8.62 6.32
CA GLU A 161 -20.53 8.97 5.51
C GLU A 161 -20.83 10.47 5.53
N LYS A 162 -20.66 11.11 6.69
CA LYS A 162 -20.84 12.56 6.85
C LYS A 162 -19.75 13.33 6.11
N GLY A 163 -18.48 12.93 6.24
CA GLY A 163 -17.35 13.54 5.54
C GLY A 163 -17.57 13.52 4.02
N VAL A 164 -17.76 12.32 3.47
CA VAL A 164 -17.93 12.10 2.03
C VAL A 164 -19.17 12.82 1.47
N SER A 165 -20.26 12.91 2.24
CA SER A 165 -21.47 13.66 1.81
C SER A 165 -21.24 15.16 1.67
N ASN A 166 -20.29 15.73 2.41
CA ASN A 166 -20.04 17.16 2.43
C ASN A 166 -18.96 17.58 1.44
N LEU A 167 -18.20 16.62 0.90
CA LEU A 167 -17.13 16.90 -0.07
C LEU A 167 -17.69 17.56 -1.33
N GLN A 168 -17.08 18.67 -1.72
CA GLN A 168 -17.44 19.43 -2.91
C GLN A 168 -16.40 19.24 -4.01
N ARG A 169 -16.84 19.36 -5.28
CA ARG A 169 -15.96 19.26 -6.45
C ARG A 169 -14.73 20.15 -6.37
N ASP A 170 -14.87 21.36 -5.83
CA ASP A 170 -13.76 22.30 -5.71
C ASP A 170 -12.69 21.80 -4.73
N GLN A 171 -13.06 21.03 -3.70
CA GLN A 171 -12.09 20.39 -2.80
C GLN A 171 -11.27 19.32 -3.54
N LEU A 172 -11.89 18.52 -4.42
CA LEU A 172 -11.16 17.56 -5.25
C LEU A 172 -10.16 18.26 -6.17
N LEU A 173 -10.60 19.33 -6.83
CA LEU A 173 -9.74 20.13 -7.71
C LEU A 173 -8.57 20.76 -6.94
N ASN A 174 -8.84 21.33 -5.76
CA ASN A 174 -7.82 21.91 -4.90
C ASN A 174 -6.81 20.87 -4.40
N PHE A 175 -7.27 19.66 -4.02
CA PHE A 175 -6.38 18.58 -3.63
C PHE A 175 -5.51 18.14 -4.80
N VAL A 176 -6.07 17.93 -5.98
CA VAL A 176 -5.30 17.60 -7.19
C VAL A 176 -4.28 18.69 -7.50
N GLU A 177 -4.67 19.97 -7.41
CA GLU A 177 -3.75 21.09 -7.63
C GLU A 177 -2.58 21.09 -6.64
N ARG A 178 -2.84 20.81 -5.37
CA ARG A 178 -1.87 20.83 -4.28
C ARG A 178 -0.96 19.60 -4.27
N MET A 179 -1.49 18.45 -4.68
CA MET A 179 -0.88 17.13 -4.43
C MET A 179 -0.36 16.45 -5.70
N TYR A 180 -0.99 16.65 -6.86
CA TYR A 180 -0.62 15.97 -8.12
C TYR A 180 0.46 16.79 -8.86
N SER A 181 1.56 17.03 -8.16
CA SER A 181 2.72 17.76 -8.69
C SER A 181 3.60 16.83 -9.52
N THR A 182 4.12 17.31 -10.65
CA THR A 182 4.85 16.46 -11.59
C THR A 182 6.15 15.90 -11.01
N ASP A 183 6.79 16.60 -10.06
CA ASP A 183 7.95 16.09 -9.32
C ASP A 183 7.62 14.98 -8.31
N GLU A 184 6.35 14.85 -7.94
CA GLU A 184 5.82 13.84 -7.00
C GLU A 184 5.07 12.70 -7.70
N ILE A 185 5.27 12.58 -9.02
CA ILE A 185 4.65 11.53 -9.84
C ILE A 185 5.74 10.73 -10.57
N VAL A 186 5.55 9.41 -10.62
CA VAL A 186 6.32 8.48 -11.44
C VAL A 186 5.40 7.89 -12.51
N PHE A 187 5.83 7.93 -13.78
CA PHE A 187 5.26 7.10 -14.84
C PHE A 187 6.13 5.85 -15.04
N ALA A 188 5.55 4.67 -14.88
CA ALA A 188 6.23 3.40 -15.09
C ALA A 188 5.61 2.61 -16.25
N CYS A 189 6.44 1.90 -17.01
CA CYS A 189 6.00 1.01 -18.06
C CYS A 189 6.85 -0.26 -18.11
N VAL A 190 6.20 -1.42 -18.11
CA VAL A 190 6.80 -2.75 -18.25
C VAL A 190 6.11 -3.49 -19.39
N GLY A 191 6.87 -4.03 -20.34
CA GLY A 191 6.34 -4.98 -21.33
C GLY A 191 6.99 -4.92 -22.70
N ASN A 192 6.31 -5.52 -23.67
CA ASN A 192 6.86 -5.72 -25.02
C ASN A 192 6.66 -4.49 -25.90
N ILE A 193 7.43 -3.44 -25.62
CA ILE A 193 7.46 -2.22 -26.41
C ILE A 193 8.89 -1.78 -26.66
N SER A 194 9.19 -1.35 -27.88
CA SER A 194 10.52 -0.82 -28.18
C SER A 194 10.76 0.49 -27.44
N LYS A 195 11.97 0.64 -26.91
CA LYS A 195 12.45 1.89 -26.31
C LYS A 195 12.14 3.13 -27.17
N LYS A 196 12.34 3.05 -28.48
CA LYS A 196 12.02 4.16 -29.40
C LYS A 196 10.56 4.59 -29.30
N ARG A 197 9.61 3.64 -29.37
CA ARG A 197 8.17 3.93 -29.29
C ARG A 197 7.80 4.53 -27.92
N PHE A 198 8.41 4.02 -26.86
CA PHE A 198 8.22 4.53 -25.50
C PHE A 198 8.74 5.97 -25.34
N LEU A 199 9.98 6.25 -25.76
CA LEU A 199 10.58 7.58 -25.69
C LEU A 199 9.81 8.60 -26.54
N THR A 200 9.36 8.21 -27.73
CA THR A 200 8.51 9.08 -28.56
C THR A 200 7.21 9.49 -27.84
N PHE A 201 6.60 8.59 -27.06
CA PHE A 201 5.44 8.94 -26.24
C PHE A 201 5.82 9.91 -25.11
N CYS A 202 6.93 9.66 -24.42
CA CYS A 202 7.42 10.55 -23.37
C CYS A 202 7.70 11.97 -23.89
N GLU A 203 8.37 12.08 -25.04
CA GLU A 203 8.72 13.36 -25.68
C GLU A 203 7.50 14.10 -26.22
N ASN A 204 6.54 13.40 -26.83
CA ASN A 204 5.40 14.07 -27.48
C ASN A 204 4.21 14.32 -26.56
N ALA A 205 4.04 13.52 -25.51
CA ALA A 205 2.89 13.61 -24.61
C ALA A 205 3.32 14.05 -23.20
N LEU A 206 4.14 13.24 -22.52
CA LEU A 206 4.46 13.49 -21.10
C LEU A 206 5.27 14.78 -20.89
N SER A 207 6.17 15.12 -21.80
CA SER A 207 6.98 16.35 -21.71
C SER A 207 6.13 17.63 -21.84
N LYS A 208 4.92 17.53 -22.41
CA LYS A 208 4.00 18.65 -22.61
C LYS A 208 3.14 18.94 -21.38
N ILE A 209 3.16 18.06 -20.38
CA ILE A 209 2.47 18.29 -19.11
C ILE A 209 3.15 19.48 -18.42
N PRO A 210 2.39 20.53 -18.04
CA PRO A 210 2.96 21.68 -17.34
C PRO A 210 3.66 21.25 -16.05
N MET A 211 4.86 21.78 -15.82
CA MET A 211 5.59 21.56 -14.58
C MET A 211 4.78 22.08 -13.40
N ARG A 212 4.62 21.22 -12.39
CA ARG A 212 4.07 21.60 -11.08
C ARG A 212 5.00 21.07 -10.01
N LYS A 213 5.36 21.95 -9.08
CA LYS A 213 6.24 21.61 -7.97
C LYS A 213 5.42 21.56 -6.70
N ARG A 214 5.56 20.49 -5.92
CA ARG A 214 4.89 20.42 -4.61
C ARG A 214 5.45 21.53 -3.71
N LEU A 215 4.56 22.36 -3.18
CA LEU A 215 4.92 23.32 -2.15
C LEU A 215 5.19 22.55 -0.86
N ASN A 216 6.27 22.91 -0.14
CA ASN A 216 6.79 22.24 1.06
C ASN A 216 5.68 21.58 1.88
N SER A 217 5.63 20.25 1.82
CA SER A 217 4.67 19.42 2.53
C SER A 217 5.45 18.31 3.22
N THR A 218 5.87 18.57 4.44
CA THR A 218 6.40 17.52 5.31
C THR A 218 5.24 16.81 5.98
N ARG A 219 5.18 15.48 5.84
CA ARG A 219 4.29 14.66 6.68
C ARG A 219 4.81 14.75 8.12
N GLY A 220 3.92 15.03 9.06
CA GLY A 220 4.25 15.06 10.48
C GLY A 220 4.29 13.65 11.06
N LEU A 221 5.17 13.41 12.02
CA LEU A 221 5.13 12.19 12.82
C LEU A 221 3.96 12.26 13.81
N PRO A 222 3.15 11.20 13.94
CA PRO A 222 2.09 11.16 14.95
C PRO A 222 2.67 11.02 16.36
N SER A 223 1.92 11.47 17.37
CA SER A 223 2.12 11.02 18.74
C SER A 223 1.48 9.64 18.91
N THR A 224 2.14 8.75 19.63
CA THR A 224 1.71 7.37 19.80
C THR A 224 1.82 6.97 21.27
N ASP A 225 0.71 6.54 21.86
CA ASP A 225 0.67 5.97 23.20
C ASP A 225 0.18 4.52 23.12
N SER A 226 0.71 3.66 23.99
CA SER A 226 0.20 2.29 24.10
C SER A 226 -1.14 2.24 24.82
N PHE A 227 -2.00 1.33 24.39
CA PHE A 227 -3.33 1.13 24.97
C PHE A 227 -3.70 -0.35 25.03
N ASP A 228 -4.59 -0.72 25.95
CA ASP A 228 -5.16 -2.07 26.03
C ASP A 228 -6.67 -1.95 26.25
N VAL A 229 -7.45 -2.33 25.23
CA VAL A 229 -8.89 -2.12 25.20
C VAL A 229 -9.61 -3.38 24.70
N GLU A 230 -10.69 -3.74 25.41
CA GLU A 230 -11.67 -4.73 24.96
C GLU A 230 -13.04 -4.07 24.80
N LEU A 231 -13.70 -4.35 23.69
CA LEU A 231 -15.01 -3.79 23.35
C LEU A 231 -16.00 -4.91 23.06
N LYS A 232 -17.17 -4.82 23.68
CA LYS A 232 -18.30 -5.69 23.33
C LYS A 232 -18.89 -5.26 21.99
N LYS A 233 -18.97 -6.19 21.04
CA LYS A 233 -19.53 -5.98 19.70
C LYS A 233 -20.40 -7.19 19.35
N THR A 234 -21.31 -7.03 18.39
CA THR A 234 -22.15 -8.13 17.89
C THR A 234 -21.34 -9.03 16.95
N VAL A 235 -20.47 -9.87 17.53
CA VAL A 235 -19.58 -10.79 16.80
C VAL A 235 -19.70 -12.21 17.37
N HIS A 236 -19.47 -13.23 16.54
CA HIS A 236 -19.51 -14.63 16.99
C HIS A 236 -18.19 -15.11 17.58
N GLN A 237 -17.08 -14.54 17.11
CA GLN A 237 -15.73 -14.85 17.57
C GLN A 237 -15.10 -13.61 18.19
N THR A 238 -14.11 -13.83 19.05
CA THR A 238 -13.24 -12.75 19.51
C THR A 238 -12.23 -12.42 18.42
N HIS A 239 -12.18 -11.16 18.01
CA HIS A 239 -11.19 -10.62 17.09
C HIS A 239 -10.20 -9.80 17.90
N THR A 240 -8.90 -10.00 17.71
CA THR A 240 -7.88 -9.31 18.50
C THR A 240 -6.70 -8.88 17.62
N ILE A 241 -6.32 -7.61 17.77
CA ILE A 241 -5.08 -7.04 17.24
C ILE A 241 -4.15 -6.73 18.41
N ILE A 242 -2.89 -7.12 18.28
CA ILE A 242 -1.79 -6.58 19.09
C ILE A 242 -0.72 -6.02 18.17
N GLY A 243 -0.20 -4.84 18.46
CA GLY A 243 0.72 -4.17 17.54
C GLY A 243 1.11 -2.79 18.01
N GLY A 244 1.82 -2.06 17.16
CA GLY A 244 2.21 -0.69 17.45
C GLY A 244 3.09 -0.13 16.35
N THR A 245 3.70 1.01 16.63
CA THR A 245 4.57 1.66 15.65
C THR A 245 5.94 1.05 15.59
N THR A 246 6.53 1.09 14.41
CA THR A 246 7.87 0.60 14.11
C THR A 246 8.56 1.54 13.11
N VAL A 247 9.70 1.11 12.59
CA VAL A 247 10.50 1.84 11.62
C VAL A 247 9.77 2.02 10.28
N GLY A 248 9.89 3.21 9.68
CA GLY A 248 9.36 3.51 8.34
C GLY A 248 10.25 2.98 7.20
N MET A 249 9.80 3.17 5.97
CA MET A 249 10.46 2.64 4.77
C MET A 249 11.87 3.19 4.54
N ASN A 250 12.15 4.41 5.01
CA ASN A 250 13.43 5.09 4.85
C ASN A 250 14.44 4.77 5.97
N HIS A 251 14.03 3.99 6.97
CA HIS A 251 14.90 3.57 8.06
C HIS A 251 15.77 2.38 7.64
N ASP A 252 17.01 2.30 8.17
CA ASP A 252 17.95 1.23 7.83
C ASP A 252 17.43 -0.17 8.23
N ASP A 253 16.75 -0.26 9.37
CA ASP A 253 16.14 -1.49 9.90
C ASP A 253 14.86 -1.94 9.18
N SER A 254 14.34 -1.18 8.21
CA SER A 254 13.13 -1.55 7.45
C SER A 254 13.23 -2.95 6.81
N LYS A 255 14.45 -3.33 6.38
CA LYS A 255 14.76 -4.64 5.82
C LYS A 255 14.72 -5.75 6.89
N SER A 256 15.30 -5.49 8.05
CA SER A 256 15.23 -6.40 9.20
C SER A 256 13.79 -6.59 9.66
N MET A 257 13.00 -5.51 9.69
CA MET A 257 11.57 -5.56 10.03
C MET A 257 10.75 -6.38 9.03
N THR A 258 11.05 -6.25 7.72
CA THR A 258 10.41 -7.07 6.67
C THR A 258 10.68 -8.56 6.88
N LEU A 259 11.93 -8.93 7.15
CA LEU A 259 12.29 -10.32 7.43
C LEU A 259 11.68 -10.81 8.75
N LEU A 260 11.67 -9.97 9.79
CA LEU A 260 11.08 -10.27 11.09
C LEU A 260 9.59 -10.60 10.96
N ASN A 261 8.84 -9.78 10.23
CA ASN A 261 7.44 -10.03 9.92
C ASN A 261 7.26 -11.37 9.17
N ASN A 262 8.09 -11.64 8.16
CA ASN A 262 8.04 -12.87 7.39
C ASN A 262 8.23 -14.13 8.26
N VAL A 263 9.16 -14.07 9.22
CA VAL A 263 9.45 -15.16 10.15
C VAL A 263 8.31 -15.37 11.16
N LEU A 264 7.80 -14.28 11.73
CA LEU A 264 6.81 -14.35 12.79
C LEU A 264 5.46 -14.84 12.27
N GLY A 265 4.83 -14.09 11.36
CA GLY A 265 3.44 -14.32 10.96
C GLY A 265 3.11 -13.89 9.53
N GLY A 266 4.13 -13.66 8.69
CA GLY A 266 3.93 -13.32 7.28
C GLY A 266 3.27 -14.44 6.46
N PRO A 267 3.14 -14.27 5.13
CA PRO A 267 2.25 -15.07 4.27
C PRO A 267 2.66 -16.55 4.13
N ALA A 268 3.79 -16.95 4.71
CA ALA A 268 4.27 -18.31 4.60
C ALA A 268 3.55 -19.24 5.58
N LEU A 269 3.14 -20.41 5.08
CA LEU A 269 2.48 -21.41 5.92
C LEU A 269 3.38 -21.97 7.04
N ASN A 270 4.70 -21.81 6.91
CA ASN A 270 5.66 -22.21 7.94
C ASN A 270 6.05 -21.07 8.90
N SER A 271 5.32 -19.94 8.92
CA SER A 271 5.55 -18.87 9.88
C SER A 271 5.35 -19.37 11.32
N GLN A 272 6.03 -18.73 12.28
CA GLN A 272 6.03 -19.18 13.68
C GLN A 272 4.62 -19.17 14.29
N LEU A 273 3.85 -18.10 14.06
CA LEU A 273 2.47 -18.01 14.55
C LEU A 273 1.62 -19.13 13.95
N ASN A 274 1.75 -19.39 12.66
CA ASN A 274 0.98 -20.44 12.02
C ASN A 274 1.33 -21.84 12.57
N LEU A 275 2.61 -22.21 12.56
CA LEU A 275 3.03 -23.55 13.01
C LEU A 275 2.85 -23.76 14.53
N ASN A 276 3.22 -22.77 15.34
CA ASN A 276 3.27 -22.93 16.79
C ASN A 276 1.93 -22.65 17.47
N ILE A 277 0.98 -22.00 16.78
CA ILE A 277 -0.33 -21.67 17.34
C ILE A 277 -1.44 -22.36 16.54
N ARG A 278 -1.61 -22.02 15.26
CA ARG A 278 -2.70 -22.57 14.42
C ARG A 278 -2.57 -24.08 14.25
N GLU A 279 -1.47 -24.56 13.67
CA GLU A 279 -1.31 -25.99 13.35
C GLU A 279 -1.14 -26.84 14.61
N ARG A 280 -0.44 -26.33 15.62
CA ARG A 280 -0.17 -27.10 16.85
C ARG A 280 -1.37 -27.23 17.78
N PHE A 281 -2.16 -26.16 17.94
CA PHE A 281 -3.22 -26.12 18.95
C PHE A 281 -4.63 -26.03 18.34
N GLY A 282 -4.78 -25.55 17.11
CA GLY A 282 -6.08 -25.41 16.46
C GLY A 282 -7.01 -24.37 17.10
N TYR A 283 -6.46 -23.41 17.87
CA TYR A 283 -7.27 -22.44 18.61
C TYR A 283 -7.87 -21.31 17.75
N CYS A 284 -7.30 -21.05 16.59
CA CYS A 284 -7.74 -20.01 15.66
C CYS A 284 -7.58 -20.51 14.24
N TYR A 285 -8.50 -20.15 13.35
CA TYR A 285 -8.35 -20.42 11.92
C TYR A 285 -7.40 -19.41 11.27
N TYR A 286 -7.49 -18.15 11.69
CA TYR A 286 -6.70 -17.05 11.16
C TYR A 286 -5.81 -16.46 12.24
N ILE A 287 -4.51 -16.44 11.96
CA ILE A 287 -3.49 -15.74 12.75
C ILE A 287 -2.35 -15.33 11.83
N GLU A 288 -2.08 -14.04 11.76
CA GLU A 288 -1.05 -13.50 10.88
C GLU A 288 -0.44 -12.22 11.46
N SER A 289 0.67 -11.79 10.87
CA SER A 289 1.30 -10.51 11.18
C SER A 289 1.47 -9.65 9.93
N GLY A 290 1.19 -8.35 10.10
CA GLY A 290 1.34 -7.32 9.09
C GLY A 290 2.44 -6.33 9.46
N TYR A 291 3.14 -5.84 8.44
CA TYR A 291 4.04 -4.70 8.54
C TYR A 291 3.78 -3.75 7.38
N THR A 292 3.34 -2.53 7.71
CA THR A 292 3.13 -1.45 6.75
C THR A 292 4.19 -0.38 7.00
N ALA A 293 5.04 -0.14 6.00
CA ALA A 293 6.09 0.88 6.08
C ALA A 293 5.62 2.17 5.38
N TYR A 294 5.32 3.21 6.14
CA TYR A 294 5.10 4.55 5.62
C TYR A 294 6.44 5.30 5.47
N SER A 295 6.40 6.47 4.84
CA SER A 295 7.58 7.27 4.50
C SER A 295 8.50 7.58 5.70
N ASP A 296 7.93 7.79 6.88
CA ASP A 296 8.62 8.21 8.11
C ASP A 296 8.37 7.30 9.33
N ILE A 297 7.33 6.47 9.32
CA ILE A 297 6.93 5.58 10.42
C ILE A 297 6.42 4.26 9.86
N GLY A 298 6.47 3.19 10.65
CA GLY A 298 5.87 1.90 10.31
C GLY A 298 4.77 1.50 11.28
N LEU A 299 3.91 0.59 10.84
CA LEU A 299 2.90 -0.08 11.65
C LEU A 299 3.18 -1.58 11.63
N PHE A 300 3.30 -2.19 12.81
CA PHE A 300 3.36 -3.64 12.96
C PHE A 300 2.13 -4.12 13.73
N GLN A 301 1.55 -5.24 13.30
CA GLN A 301 0.44 -5.84 14.01
C GLN A 301 0.40 -7.35 13.85
N VAL A 302 -0.18 -8.03 14.84
CA VAL A 302 -0.62 -9.43 14.79
C VAL A 302 -2.13 -9.43 14.98
N TYR A 303 -2.83 -10.06 14.05
CA TYR A 303 -4.28 -10.24 14.12
C TYR A 303 -4.62 -11.73 14.27
N PHE A 304 -5.62 -12.04 15.09
CA PHE A 304 -6.24 -13.37 15.12
C PHE A 304 -7.73 -13.31 15.49
N GLY A 305 -8.47 -14.29 14.96
CA GLY A 305 -9.87 -14.58 15.30
C GLY A 305 -10.01 -15.93 16.02
N THR A 306 -10.72 -15.98 17.14
CA THR A 306 -10.80 -17.17 18.00
C THR A 306 -12.06 -17.23 18.87
N ASP A 307 -12.37 -18.41 19.43
CA ASP A 307 -13.39 -18.52 20.47
C ASP A 307 -12.96 -17.77 21.75
N PRO A 308 -13.88 -17.12 22.48
CA PRO A 308 -13.55 -16.31 23.67
C PRO A 308 -12.69 -17.03 24.72
N GLN A 309 -12.92 -18.33 24.92
CA GLN A 309 -12.18 -19.15 25.89
C GLN A 309 -10.69 -19.34 25.55
N HIS A 310 -10.29 -19.10 24.30
CA HIS A 310 -8.92 -19.33 23.82
C HIS A 310 -8.10 -18.03 23.71
N GLN A 311 -8.73 -16.85 23.73
CA GLN A 311 -8.07 -15.56 23.52
C GLN A 311 -6.84 -15.36 24.42
N GLN A 312 -6.99 -15.53 25.73
CA GLN A 312 -5.90 -15.36 26.70
C GLN A 312 -4.77 -16.39 26.54
N LYS A 313 -5.08 -17.59 26.02
CA LYS A 313 -4.06 -18.60 25.70
C LYS A 313 -3.27 -18.19 24.46
N ILE A 314 -3.95 -17.73 23.41
CA ILE A 314 -3.29 -17.26 22.17
C ILE A 314 -2.42 -16.05 22.47
N LEU A 315 -2.89 -15.05 23.22
CA LEU A 315 -2.08 -13.88 23.60
C LEU A 315 -0.75 -14.27 24.27
N LYS A 316 -0.78 -15.23 25.21
CA LYS A 316 0.43 -15.77 25.86
C LYS A 316 1.34 -16.48 24.87
N LEU A 317 0.78 -17.23 23.92
CA LEU A 317 1.57 -17.92 22.88
C LEU A 317 2.21 -16.93 21.90
N VAL A 318 1.48 -15.91 21.46
CA VAL A 318 2.02 -14.86 20.57
C VAL A 318 3.16 -14.13 21.28
N ARG A 319 2.95 -13.72 22.53
CA ARG A 319 4.01 -13.09 23.34
C ARG A 319 5.25 -13.97 23.46
N LYS A 320 5.06 -15.27 23.69
CA LYS A 320 6.16 -16.24 23.79
C LYS A 320 6.98 -16.33 22.49
N GLU A 321 6.34 -16.30 21.32
CA GLU A 321 7.06 -16.31 20.04
C GLU A 321 7.80 -14.98 19.80
N MET A 322 7.19 -13.84 20.15
CA MET A 322 7.86 -12.52 20.13
C MET A 322 9.08 -12.48 21.05
N ASP A 323 8.96 -12.97 22.29
CA ASP A 323 10.07 -13.05 23.26
C ASP A 323 11.20 -13.94 22.76
N LYS A 324 10.86 -15.04 22.09
CA LYS A 324 11.85 -15.96 21.52
C LYS A 324 12.68 -15.28 20.42
N LEU A 325 12.04 -14.51 19.54
CA LEU A 325 12.73 -13.72 18.52
C LEU A 325 13.59 -12.61 19.14
N SER A 326 13.05 -11.92 20.15
CA SER A 326 13.77 -10.87 20.91
C SER A 326 14.98 -11.43 21.67
N SER A 327 14.93 -12.70 22.11
CA SER A 327 16.06 -13.34 22.79
C SER A 327 17.20 -13.81 21.87
N GLY A 328 17.08 -13.61 20.54
CA GLY A 328 18.12 -13.98 19.57
C GLY A 328 18.28 -15.48 19.32
N LYS A 329 17.29 -16.32 19.69
CA LYS A 329 17.37 -17.79 19.58
C LYS A 329 17.24 -18.35 18.15
N MET A 330 17.55 -17.57 17.13
CA MET A 330 17.51 -18.02 15.72
C MET A 330 18.87 -18.55 15.30
N SER A 331 18.93 -19.82 14.86
CA SER A 331 20.18 -20.38 14.32
C SER A 331 20.49 -19.80 12.94
N ASP A 332 21.77 -19.76 12.56
CA ASP A 332 22.20 -19.32 11.22
C ASP A 332 21.51 -20.10 10.10
N ARG A 333 21.27 -21.39 10.32
CA ARG A 333 20.52 -22.24 9.39
C ARG A 333 19.09 -21.75 9.21
N ALA A 334 18.40 -21.42 10.30
CA ALA A 334 17.04 -20.90 10.25
C ALA A 334 17.01 -19.51 9.59
N LEU A 335 17.93 -18.62 9.96
CA LEU A 335 18.02 -17.27 9.37
C LEU A 335 18.23 -17.34 7.86
N ASN A 336 19.18 -18.16 7.40
CA ASN A 336 19.45 -18.34 5.97
C ASN A 336 18.26 -18.95 5.23
N ALA A 337 17.50 -19.86 5.86
CA ALA A 337 16.28 -20.40 5.26
C ALA A 337 15.21 -19.30 5.10
N SER A 338 15.00 -18.48 6.12
CA SER A 338 14.03 -17.37 6.06
C SER A 338 14.41 -16.30 5.03
N LYS A 339 15.69 -15.96 4.89
CA LYS A 339 16.18 -15.06 3.83
C LYS A 339 15.88 -15.60 2.44
N LYS A 340 16.19 -16.88 2.18
CA LYS A 340 15.91 -17.54 0.91
C LYS A 340 14.42 -17.60 0.61
N GLN A 341 13.60 -17.85 1.64
CA GLN A 341 12.15 -17.86 1.51
C GLN A 341 11.62 -16.47 1.12
N LEU A 342 12.07 -15.40 1.79
CA LEU A 342 11.69 -14.03 1.45
C LEU A 342 12.09 -13.68 0.01
N LEU A 343 13.31 -14.01 -0.40
CA LEU A 343 13.77 -13.79 -1.78
C LEU A 343 12.94 -14.56 -2.80
N GLY A 344 12.61 -15.82 -2.52
CA GLY A 344 11.72 -16.62 -3.36
C GLY A 344 10.33 -15.99 -3.50
N GLN A 345 9.76 -15.47 -2.41
CA GLN A 345 8.47 -14.78 -2.44
C GLN A 345 8.51 -13.48 -3.23
N ILE A 346 9.59 -12.70 -3.09
CA ILE A 346 9.80 -11.48 -3.89
C ILE A 346 9.90 -11.83 -5.38
N ALA A 347 10.68 -12.85 -5.74
CA ALA A 347 10.85 -13.29 -7.11
C ALA A 347 9.52 -13.75 -7.74
N LEU A 348 8.76 -14.59 -7.03
CA LEU A 348 7.44 -15.06 -7.48
C LEU A 348 6.45 -13.91 -7.65
N GLY A 349 6.43 -12.95 -6.72
CA GLY A 349 5.57 -11.76 -6.82
C GLY A 349 5.90 -10.87 -8.02
N GLN A 350 7.17 -10.88 -8.47
CA GLN A 350 7.62 -10.14 -9.65
C GLN A 350 7.32 -10.85 -10.98
N GLU A 351 6.82 -12.09 -10.99
CA GLU A 351 6.40 -12.78 -12.21
C GLU A 351 5.15 -12.13 -12.83
N GLN A 352 4.30 -11.52 -12.02
CA GLN A 352 3.18 -10.72 -12.52
C GLN A 352 3.69 -9.34 -12.95
N ARG A 353 3.71 -9.07 -14.27
CA ARG A 353 4.33 -7.86 -14.83
C ARG A 353 3.64 -6.56 -14.43
N SER A 354 2.34 -6.59 -14.13
CA SER A 354 1.64 -5.44 -13.53
C SER A 354 2.15 -5.15 -12.11
N SER A 355 2.32 -6.18 -11.28
CA SER A 355 2.90 -6.06 -9.93
C SER A 355 4.36 -5.59 -9.99
N LEU A 356 5.15 -6.07 -10.96
CA LEU A 356 6.51 -5.57 -11.21
C LEU A 356 6.50 -4.08 -11.59
N MET A 357 5.60 -3.65 -12.47
CA MET A 357 5.47 -2.24 -12.86
C MET A 357 5.15 -1.36 -11.65
N ILE A 358 4.20 -1.77 -10.81
CA ILE A 358 3.86 -1.07 -9.57
C ILE A 358 5.07 -1.01 -8.62
N SER A 359 5.77 -2.13 -8.45
CA SER A 359 6.97 -2.20 -7.59
C SER A 359 8.08 -1.24 -8.06
N ILE A 360 8.34 -1.21 -9.36
CA ILE A 360 9.27 -0.25 -9.99
C ILE A 360 8.83 1.18 -9.73
N ALA A 361 7.55 1.49 -9.92
CA ALA A 361 7.01 2.82 -9.71
C ALA A 361 7.16 3.27 -8.25
N LYS A 362 6.80 2.42 -7.28
CA LYS A 362 6.96 2.70 -5.84
C LYS A 362 8.42 2.87 -5.44
N SER A 363 9.31 2.01 -5.95
CA SER A 363 10.74 2.09 -5.67
C SER A 363 11.32 3.44 -6.12
N LEU A 364 10.98 3.85 -7.34
CA LEU A 364 11.42 5.14 -7.88
C LEU A 364 10.77 6.32 -7.14
N LEU A 365 9.49 6.21 -6.74
CA LEU A 365 8.76 7.26 -6.04
C LEU A 365 9.42 7.62 -4.70
N HIS A 366 9.72 6.59 -3.89
CA HIS A 366 10.18 6.76 -2.52
C HIS A 366 11.70 6.86 -2.39
N PHE A 367 12.45 6.11 -3.21
CA PHE A 367 13.91 6.00 -3.06
C PHE A 367 14.70 6.67 -4.18
N ASN A 368 14.02 7.23 -5.18
CA ASN A 368 14.65 7.78 -6.39
C ASN A 368 15.61 6.81 -7.09
N LYS A 369 15.37 5.50 -6.93
CA LYS A 369 16.14 4.41 -7.53
C LYS A 369 15.26 3.18 -7.68
N VAL A 370 15.66 2.29 -8.59
CA VAL A 370 15.06 0.98 -8.75
C VAL A 370 16.18 -0.04 -8.59
N ASP A 371 16.12 -0.84 -7.53
CA ASP A 371 17.16 -1.84 -7.29
C ASP A 371 17.01 -3.01 -8.27
N ALA A 372 18.13 -3.47 -8.82
CA ALA A 372 18.16 -4.74 -9.53
C ALA A 372 17.94 -5.90 -8.54
N TYR A 373 17.43 -7.02 -9.04
CA TYR A 373 17.20 -8.22 -8.21
C TYR A 373 18.46 -8.67 -7.46
N SER A 374 19.65 -8.58 -8.05
CA SER A 374 20.92 -8.92 -7.37
C SER A 374 21.21 -8.01 -6.17
N GLN A 375 20.85 -6.73 -6.25
CA GLN A 375 21.01 -5.79 -5.13
C GLN A 375 19.98 -6.06 -4.03
N LEU A 376 18.79 -6.54 -4.38
CA LEU A 376 17.81 -7.02 -3.39
C LEU A 376 18.31 -8.28 -2.68
N ASP A 377 18.89 -9.22 -3.43
CA ASP A 377 19.54 -10.42 -2.89
C ASP A 377 20.62 -10.06 -1.87
N GLU A 378 21.57 -9.19 -2.25
CA GLU A 378 22.62 -8.70 -1.36
C GLU A 378 22.04 -8.06 -0.09
N LYS A 379 21.01 -7.21 -0.23
CA LYS A 379 20.36 -6.54 0.90
C LYS A 379 19.71 -7.53 1.86
N VAL A 380 18.95 -8.51 1.37
CA VAL A 380 18.31 -9.52 2.23
C VAL A 380 19.36 -10.43 2.85
N MET A 381 20.38 -10.82 2.09
CA MET A 381 21.46 -11.68 2.56
C MET A 381 22.36 -10.98 3.60
N SER A 382 22.44 -9.65 3.59
CA SER A 382 23.19 -8.87 4.59
C SER A 382 22.56 -8.83 5.99
N ILE A 383 21.27 -9.16 6.14
CA ILE A 383 20.58 -9.08 7.44
C ILE A 383 21.22 -10.05 8.45
N THR A 384 21.69 -9.57 9.60
CA THR A 384 22.34 -10.43 10.61
C THR A 384 21.34 -10.91 11.67
N ALA A 385 21.66 -12.00 12.38
CA ALA A 385 20.86 -12.45 13.52
C ALA A 385 20.78 -11.37 14.62
N GLU A 386 21.85 -10.60 14.79
CA GLU A 386 21.92 -9.47 15.70
C GLU A 386 20.95 -8.34 15.30
N SER A 387 21.00 -7.89 14.04
CA SER A 387 20.08 -6.84 13.56
C SER A 387 18.61 -7.25 13.66
N LEU A 388 18.31 -8.53 13.41
CA LEU A 388 16.96 -9.08 13.54
C LEU A 388 16.50 -9.11 15.01
N ARG A 389 17.41 -9.47 15.92
CA ARG A 389 17.17 -9.48 17.37
C ARG A 389 16.92 -8.07 17.88
N GLU A 390 17.76 -7.09 17.53
CA GLU A 390 17.62 -5.70 17.94
C GLU A 390 16.30 -5.09 17.44
N THR A 391 15.96 -5.37 16.18
CA THR A 391 14.65 -4.99 15.62
C THR A 391 13.51 -5.63 16.42
N ALA A 392 13.61 -6.91 16.77
CA ALA A 392 12.59 -7.60 17.56
C ALA A 392 12.48 -7.04 18.99
N GLU A 393 13.59 -6.75 19.65
CA GLU A 393 13.63 -6.14 20.99
C GLU A 393 12.94 -4.77 20.99
N PHE A 394 13.21 -3.94 19.98
CA PHE A 394 12.58 -2.63 19.82
C PHE A 394 11.08 -2.74 19.56
N VAL A 395 10.68 -3.52 18.55
CA VAL A 395 9.28 -3.57 18.09
C VAL A 395 8.40 -4.32 19.07
N PHE A 396 8.92 -5.39 19.70
CA PHE A 396 8.16 -6.22 20.64
C PHE A 396 8.29 -5.77 22.09
N ALA A 397 8.87 -4.61 22.37
CA ALA A 397 8.86 -4.05 23.71
C ALA A 397 7.41 -3.85 24.19
N PRO A 398 7.03 -4.28 25.42
CA PRO A 398 5.67 -4.11 25.93
C PRO A 398 5.19 -2.65 25.92
N SER A 399 6.09 -1.68 26.09
CA SER A 399 5.78 -0.25 26.01
C SER A 399 5.32 0.20 24.63
N ASN A 400 5.70 -0.53 23.58
CA ASN A 400 5.43 -0.21 22.18
C ASN A 400 4.26 -1.03 21.61
N MET A 401 3.57 -1.80 22.47
CA MET A 401 2.51 -2.71 22.08
C MET A 401 1.16 -2.26 22.64
N SER A 402 0.25 -1.99 21.75
CA SER A 402 -1.18 -1.79 22.01
C SER A 402 -1.97 -3.05 21.70
N ARG A 403 -3.13 -3.18 22.36
CA ARG A 403 -4.11 -4.23 22.11
C ARG A 403 -5.50 -3.64 21.92
N LEU A 404 -6.19 -4.11 20.88
CA LEU A 404 -7.63 -3.93 20.73
C LEU A 404 -8.28 -5.30 20.51
N ALA A 405 -9.38 -5.57 21.23
CA ALA A 405 -10.17 -6.77 20.99
C ALA A 405 -11.66 -6.46 20.89
N TYR A 406 -12.33 -7.06 19.91
CA TYR A 406 -13.77 -7.19 19.87
C TYR A 406 -14.17 -8.52 20.49
N ILE A 407 -14.98 -8.47 21.53
CA ILE A 407 -15.52 -9.64 22.24
C ILE A 407 -17.04 -9.71 22.04
N PRO A 408 -17.63 -10.92 22.00
CA PRO A 408 -19.08 -11.12 21.92
C PRO A 408 -19.88 -10.50 23.09
#